data_AF-A0AAE0GFU5-F1
#
_entry.id   AF-A0AAE0GFU5-F1
#
_cell.length_a   1.000
_cell.length_b   1.000
_cell.length_c   1.000
_cell.angle_alpha   90.00
_cell.angle_beta   90.00
_cell.angle_gamma   90.00
#
_symmetry.space_group_name_H-M   'P 1'
#
loop_
_entity.id
_entity.type
_entity.pdbx_description
1 polymer ?
#
loop_
_entity_poly.entity_id
_entity_poly.type
_entity_poly.pdbx_seq_one_letter_code
_entity_poly.pdbx_strand_id
1 'polypeptide(L)'
;MGALIQGVHVIHDAGVQVMRYFNTQFWTDKALSGEVQHLQSKCYFNPGVMLVNLDAWRHNKIENKIEHWMNIQHNVMRIYELGSLPPMLLALAGDVEPIPNSWNKHDLGGPCREFNVEAANIMHWSGDGKPWRRLGQKYECEFDREWEKYDVKI
;
A
#
# COMPACT_ATOMS: atom_id res chain seq x y z
N MET A 1 15.23 1.83 -22.79
CA MET A 1 15.42 2.76 -21.66
C MET A 1 14.07 3.40 -21.40
N GLY A 2 13.26 2.78 -20.54
CA GLY A 2 11.91 3.26 -20.24
C GLY A 2 12.00 4.44 -19.29
N ALA A 3 11.33 5.54 -19.63
CA ALA A 3 11.15 6.64 -18.70
C ALA A 3 10.37 6.09 -17.50
N LEU A 4 11.03 6.00 -16.34
CA LEU A 4 10.35 5.90 -15.05
C LEU A 4 9.26 6.98 -15.04
N ILE A 5 8.06 6.67 -14.57
CA ILE A 5 7.04 7.68 -14.35
C ILE A 5 7.59 8.60 -13.25
N GLN A 6 8.28 9.66 -13.66
CA GLN A 6 8.86 10.66 -12.79
C GLN A 6 7.71 11.34 -12.07
N GLY A 7 7.44 10.96 -10.82
CA GLY A 7 6.41 11.64 -10.06
C GLY A 7 5.62 10.84 -9.05
N VAL A 8 5.82 9.53 -8.90
CA VAL A 8 5.18 8.79 -7.80
C VAL A 8 6.25 8.16 -6.93
N HIS A 9 6.37 8.65 -5.69
CA HIS A 9 7.30 8.13 -4.71
C HIS A 9 6.53 7.45 -3.57
N VAL A 10 7.00 6.27 -3.16
CA VAL A 10 6.28 5.35 -2.27
C VAL A 10 7.23 4.65 -1.30
N ILE A 11 6.70 4.15 -0.18
CA ILE A 11 7.45 3.23 0.68
C ILE A 11 7.44 1.85 0.02
N HIS A 12 8.62 1.40 -0.41
CA HIS A 12 8.82 0.14 -1.10
C HIS A 12 9.14 -0.98 -0.11
N ASP A 13 8.38 -2.07 -0.16
CA ASP A 13 8.65 -3.27 0.64
C ASP A 13 9.10 -4.39 -0.29
N ALA A 14 10.42 -4.57 -0.35
CA ALA A 14 11.06 -5.53 -1.24
C ALA A 14 10.70 -7.00 -0.93
N GLY A 15 10.09 -7.30 0.21
CA GLY A 15 9.80 -8.67 0.65
C GLY A 15 8.54 -9.29 0.06
N VAL A 16 7.64 -8.50 -0.53
CA VAL A 16 6.33 -8.96 -0.98
C VAL A 16 6.15 -8.71 -2.48
N GLN A 17 5.78 -9.74 -3.25
CA GLN A 17 5.52 -9.61 -4.68
C GLN A 17 4.10 -9.10 -4.94
N VAL A 18 3.95 -8.23 -5.94
CA VAL A 18 2.65 -7.69 -6.40
C VAL A 18 1.65 -8.80 -6.72
N MET A 19 2.14 -9.92 -7.25
CA MET A 19 1.29 -11.02 -7.71
C MET A 19 0.51 -11.74 -6.61
N ARG A 20 0.87 -11.54 -5.33
CA ARG A 20 0.16 -12.15 -4.19
C ARG A 20 -1.22 -11.53 -3.92
N TYR A 21 -1.55 -10.41 -4.56
CA TYR A 21 -2.76 -9.65 -4.27
C TYR A 21 -3.93 -9.95 -5.21
N PHE A 22 -3.75 -10.86 -6.19
CA PHE A 22 -4.79 -11.23 -7.16
C PHE A 22 -5.25 -12.67 -6.96
N ASN A 23 -6.53 -12.92 -7.23
CA ASN A 23 -7.17 -14.22 -7.00
C ASN A 23 -6.99 -15.17 -8.19
N THR A 24 -7.49 -16.40 -8.06
CA THR A 24 -7.39 -17.43 -9.11
C THR A 24 -8.02 -17.00 -10.43
N GLN A 25 -9.13 -16.26 -10.39
CA GLN A 25 -9.84 -15.85 -11.61
C GLN A 25 -8.96 -14.96 -12.48
N PHE A 26 -8.24 -14.00 -11.86
CA PHE A 26 -7.26 -13.17 -12.54
C PHE A 26 -6.19 -13.99 -13.28
N TRP A 27 -5.64 -15.02 -12.61
CA TRP A 27 -4.57 -15.85 -13.17
C TRP A 27 -5.03 -16.84 -14.24
N THR A 28 -6.29 -17.25 -14.21
CA THR A 28 -6.86 -18.11 -15.26
C THR A 28 -7.19 -17.35 -16.54
N ASP A 29 -7.44 -16.04 -16.44
CA ASP A 29 -7.66 -15.19 -17.60
C ASP A 29 -6.32 -14.81 -18.26
N LYS A 30 -6.08 -15.35 -19.46
CA LYS A 30 -4.82 -15.12 -20.21
C LYS A 30 -4.69 -13.69 -20.74
N ALA A 31 -5.79 -13.00 -20.98
CA ALA A 31 -5.73 -11.60 -21.41
C ALA A 31 -5.24 -10.75 -20.24
N LEU A 32 -5.89 -10.86 -19.08
CA LEU A 32 -5.54 -10.08 -17.89
C LEU A 32 -4.13 -10.40 -17.37
N SER A 33 -3.82 -11.68 -17.20
CA SER A 33 -2.49 -12.09 -16.71
C SER A 33 -1.36 -11.77 -17.69
N GLY A 34 -1.66 -11.72 -19.00
CA GLY A 34 -0.72 -11.32 -20.04
C GLY A 34 -0.32 -9.84 -19.96
N GLU A 35 -1.27 -8.96 -19.64
CA GLU A 35 -1.02 -7.51 -19.51
C GLU A 35 -0.01 -7.19 -18.40
N VAL A 36 0.03 -8.01 -17.35
CA VAL A 36 0.85 -7.76 -16.15
C VAL A 36 2.12 -8.59 -16.07
N GLN A 37 2.52 -9.27 -17.15
CA GLN A 37 3.72 -10.13 -17.14
C GLN A 37 4.99 -9.37 -16.71
N HIS A 38 5.09 -8.10 -17.07
CA HIS A 38 6.18 -7.20 -16.69
C HIS A 38 6.26 -6.89 -15.18
N LEU A 39 5.18 -7.16 -14.42
CA LEU A 39 5.10 -6.95 -12.98
C LEU A 39 5.51 -8.17 -12.15
N GLN A 40 5.80 -9.33 -12.76
CA GLN A 40 5.99 -10.59 -12.03
C GLN A 40 7.13 -10.54 -11.03
N SER A 41 8.19 -9.78 -11.34
CA SER A 41 9.34 -9.59 -10.46
C SER A 41 9.27 -8.30 -9.63
N LYS A 42 8.19 -7.53 -9.73
CA LYS A 42 8.04 -6.25 -9.03
C LYS A 42 7.53 -6.48 -7.62
N CYS A 43 8.12 -5.75 -6.69
CA CYS A 43 7.72 -5.77 -5.31
C CYS A 43 6.55 -4.82 -5.08
N TYR A 44 5.80 -5.13 -4.03
CA TYR A 44 4.74 -4.31 -3.50
C TYR A 44 5.30 -2.99 -2.93
N PHE A 45 4.45 -1.97 -2.99
CA PHE A 45 4.64 -0.73 -2.25
C PHE A 45 3.39 -0.41 -1.48
N ASN A 46 3.54 0.34 -0.39
CA ASN A 46 2.41 0.79 0.43
C ASN A 46 1.83 2.10 -0.15
N PRO A 47 0.59 2.11 -0.69
CA PRO A 47 -0.03 3.33 -1.20
C PRO A 47 -0.62 4.23 -0.11
N GLY A 48 -0.53 3.84 1.18
CA GLY A 48 -1.07 4.62 2.29
C GLY A 48 -0.34 5.94 2.53
N VAL A 49 0.91 6.06 2.09
CA VAL A 49 1.69 7.30 2.08
C VAL A 49 2.42 7.38 0.75
N MET A 50 2.09 8.37 -0.06
CA MET A 50 2.65 8.59 -1.39
C MET A 50 2.98 10.06 -1.58
N LEU A 51 4.08 10.34 -2.26
CA LEU A 51 4.36 11.67 -2.83
C LEU A 51 4.04 11.62 -4.32
N VAL A 52 3.16 12.52 -4.76
CA VAL A 52 2.64 12.50 -6.13
C VAL A 52 2.85 13.86 -6.81
N ASN A 53 3.54 13.85 -7.94
CA ASN A 53 3.55 14.92 -8.91
C ASN A 53 2.24 14.86 -9.71
N LEU A 54 1.33 15.79 -9.43
CA LEU A 54 0.00 15.81 -10.04
C LEU A 54 0.03 16.11 -11.55
N ASP A 55 1.02 16.83 -12.04
CA ASP A 55 1.13 17.11 -13.49
C ASP A 55 1.56 15.86 -14.24
N ALA A 56 2.54 15.12 -13.71
CA ALA A 56 2.92 13.82 -14.24
C ALA A 56 1.76 12.81 -14.13
N TRP A 57 1.03 12.80 -13.01
CA TRP A 57 -0.14 11.94 -12.81
C TRP A 57 -1.17 12.14 -13.92
N ARG A 58 -1.59 13.39 -14.16
CA ARG A 58 -2.57 13.73 -15.22
C ARG A 58 -2.03 13.48 -16.62
N HIS A 59 -0.76 13.83 -16.88
CA HIS A 59 -0.14 13.63 -18.19
C HIS A 59 -0.10 12.14 -18.57
N ASN A 60 0.23 11.28 -17.61
CA ASN A 60 0.30 9.83 -17.80
C ASN A 60 -1.03 9.11 -17.63
N LYS A 61 -2.12 9.85 -17.35
CA LYS A 61 -3.50 9.34 -17.21
C LYS A 61 -3.57 8.17 -16.22
N ILE A 62 -2.91 8.31 -15.07
CA ILE A 62 -2.85 7.24 -14.07
C ILE A 62 -4.24 6.91 -13.53
N GLU A 63 -5.11 7.91 -13.39
CA GLU A 63 -6.51 7.73 -13.02
C GLU A 63 -7.23 6.75 -13.95
N ASN A 64 -7.05 6.87 -15.26
CA ASN A 64 -7.69 5.99 -16.24
C ASN A 64 -7.19 4.54 -16.12
N LYS A 65 -5.91 4.34 -15.80
CA LYS A 65 -5.35 2.99 -15.57
C LYS A 65 -5.98 2.35 -14.33
N ILE A 66 -6.10 3.11 -13.24
CA ILE A 66 -6.72 2.65 -11.99
C ILE A 66 -8.20 2.33 -12.24
N GLU A 67 -8.94 3.24 -12.87
CA GLU A 67 -10.36 3.07 -13.17
C GLU A 67 -10.63 1.89 -14.10
N HIS A 68 -9.74 1.61 -15.06
CA HIS A 68 -9.83 0.42 -15.90
C HIS A 68 -9.82 -0.88 -15.06
N TRP A 69 -8.87 -1.02 -14.14
CA TRP A 69 -8.79 -2.19 -13.27
C TRP A 69 -9.93 -2.26 -12.25
N MET A 70 -10.41 -1.12 -11.76
CA MET A 70 -11.62 -1.06 -10.94
C MET A 70 -12.86 -1.50 -11.73
N ASN A 71 -13.00 -1.08 -12.98
CA ASN A 71 -14.11 -1.49 -13.83
C ASN A 71 -14.10 -3.01 -14.08
N ILE A 72 -12.93 -3.60 -14.32
CA ILE A 72 -12.80 -5.06 -14.41
C ILE A 72 -13.28 -5.72 -13.11
N GLN A 73 -12.76 -5.29 -11.97
CA GLN A 73 -13.14 -5.81 -10.64
C GLN A 73 -14.64 -5.74 -10.36
N HIS A 74 -15.28 -4.62 -10.72
CA HIS A 74 -16.67 -4.34 -10.34
C HIS A 74 -17.70 -4.85 -11.35
N ASN A 75 -17.42 -4.72 -12.64
CA ASN A 75 -18.42 -4.90 -13.69
C ASN A 75 -18.16 -6.14 -14.56
N VAL A 76 -16.97 -6.74 -14.52
CA VAL A 76 -16.61 -7.90 -15.34
C VAL A 76 -16.43 -9.14 -14.47
N MET A 77 -15.48 -9.10 -13.53
CA MET A 77 -15.13 -10.24 -12.69
C MET A 77 -14.31 -9.79 -11.48
N ARG A 78 -14.50 -10.46 -10.35
CA ARG A 78 -13.72 -10.20 -9.13
C ARG A 78 -12.31 -10.76 -9.32
N ILE A 79 -11.29 -9.91 -9.32
CA ILE A 79 -9.88 -10.27 -9.57
C ILE A 79 -8.97 -10.11 -8.34
N TYR A 80 -9.46 -9.48 -7.27
CA TYR A 80 -8.77 -9.34 -5.99
C TYR A 80 -9.74 -9.17 -4.82
N GLU A 81 -9.24 -9.35 -3.59
CA GLU A 81 -10.06 -9.28 -2.36
C GLU A 81 -9.89 -7.98 -1.56
N LEU A 82 -8.76 -7.30 -1.71
CA LEU A 82 -8.49 -6.05 -0.99
C LEU A 82 -9.18 -4.85 -1.66
N GLY A 83 -9.17 -3.71 -0.96
CA GLY A 83 -9.75 -2.45 -1.45
C GLY A 83 -8.92 -1.77 -2.53
N SER A 84 -8.41 -0.57 -2.24
CA SER A 84 -7.69 0.27 -3.21
C SER A 84 -6.29 -0.21 -3.58
N LEU A 85 -5.70 -1.14 -2.81
CA LEU A 85 -4.32 -1.55 -3.01
C LEU A 85 -4.09 -2.26 -4.37
N PRO A 86 -4.80 -3.34 -4.73
CA PRO A 86 -4.55 -4.05 -5.99
C PRO A 86 -4.61 -3.17 -7.26
N PRO A 87 -5.61 -2.29 -7.47
CA PRO A 87 -5.64 -1.45 -8.66
C PRO A 87 -4.51 -0.41 -8.69
N MET A 88 -4.03 0.07 -7.53
CA MET A 88 -2.84 0.91 -7.45
C MET A 88 -1.58 0.16 -7.87
N LEU A 89 -1.41 -1.09 -7.42
CA LEU A 89 -0.26 -1.92 -7.84
C LEU A 89 -0.29 -2.19 -9.34
N LEU A 90 -1.45 -2.50 -9.90
CA LEU A 90 -1.61 -2.75 -11.33
C LEU A 90 -1.30 -1.51 -12.19
N ALA A 91 -1.57 -0.31 -11.68
CA ALA A 91 -1.34 0.93 -12.41
C ALA A 91 0.09 1.49 -12.28
N LEU A 92 0.80 1.17 -11.18
CA LEU A 92 2.02 1.87 -10.79
C LEU A 92 3.21 0.97 -10.47
N ALA A 93 3.03 -0.33 -10.19
CA ALA A 93 4.14 -1.15 -9.74
C ALA A 93 5.27 -1.19 -10.80
N GLY A 94 6.50 -1.03 -10.34
CA GLY A 94 7.66 -0.95 -11.22
C GLY A 94 7.93 0.42 -11.85
N ASP A 95 7.00 1.36 -11.75
CA ASP A 95 7.10 2.75 -12.22
C ASP A 95 7.02 3.76 -11.05
N VAL A 96 7.52 3.37 -9.88
CA VAL A 96 7.55 4.18 -8.66
C VAL A 96 8.97 4.37 -8.15
N GLU A 97 9.19 5.46 -7.43
CA GLU A 97 10.47 5.78 -6.79
C GLU A 97 10.41 5.50 -5.28
N PRO A 98 11.47 4.93 -4.67
CA PRO A 98 11.46 4.59 -3.26
C PRO A 98 11.63 5.83 -2.37
N ILE A 99 10.83 5.91 -1.31
CA ILE A 99 11.02 6.81 -0.15
C ILE A 99 11.57 5.97 1.01
N PRO A 100 12.45 6.51 1.87
CA PRO A 100 12.93 5.80 3.05
C PRO A 100 11.80 5.27 3.94
N ASN A 101 11.94 4.03 4.42
CA ASN A 101 10.94 3.36 5.27
C ASN A 101 10.63 4.08 6.60
N SER A 102 11.46 5.03 7.03
CA SER A 102 11.16 5.91 8.18
C SER A 102 9.93 6.79 7.94
N TRP A 103 9.58 7.07 6.68
CA TRP A 103 8.40 7.88 6.34
C TRP A 103 7.06 7.19 6.57
N ASN A 104 7.02 5.87 6.74
CA ASN A 104 5.79 5.14 7.08
C ASN A 104 6.14 3.81 7.73
N LYS A 105 6.33 3.82 9.05
CA LYS A 105 6.56 2.61 9.82
C LYS A 105 5.21 1.94 10.09
N HIS A 106 4.85 1.02 9.20
CA HIS A 106 3.62 0.24 9.29
C HIS A 106 3.77 -0.98 10.22
N ASP A 107 2.69 -1.75 10.36
CA ASP A 107 2.49 -2.97 11.16
C ASP A 107 2.47 -2.78 12.67
N LEU A 108 2.18 -1.55 13.13
CA LEU A 108 2.01 -1.29 14.56
C LEU A 108 0.70 -1.87 15.12
N GLY A 109 -0.27 -2.19 14.25
CA GLY A 109 -1.50 -2.89 14.65
C GLY A 109 -1.38 -4.42 14.66
N GLY A 110 -0.21 -4.97 14.31
CA GLY A 110 0.14 -6.39 14.47
C GLY A 110 0.65 -6.72 15.88
N PRO A 111 1.20 -7.92 16.13
CA PRO A 111 1.76 -8.29 17.43
C PRO A 111 2.77 -7.27 17.95
N CYS A 112 2.82 -7.07 19.28
CA CYS A 112 3.80 -6.18 19.90
C CYS A 112 5.22 -6.62 19.54
N ARG A 113 6.08 -5.65 19.26
CA ARG A 113 7.47 -5.83 18.85
C ARG A 113 8.29 -4.62 19.28
N GLU A 114 9.60 -4.78 19.31
CA GLU A 114 10.51 -3.65 19.49
C GLU A 114 10.29 -2.63 18.37
N PHE A 115 10.18 -1.36 18.76
CA PHE A 115 9.92 -0.27 17.86
C PHE A 115 10.66 0.99 18.33
N ASN A 116 11.54 1.52 17.48
CA ASN A 116 12.17 2.81 17.73
C ASN A 116 11.27 3.92 17.19
N VAL A 117 10.56 4.60 18.09
CA VAL A 117 9.67 5.73 17.79
C VAL A 117 10.44 6.89 17.13
N GLU A 118 11.64 7.20 17.61
CA GLU A 118 12.44 8.33 17.10
C GLU A 118 12.90 8.12 15.64
N ALA A 119 12.95 6.88 15.18
CA ALA A 119 13.29 6.53 13.80
C ALA A 119 12.09 6.61 12.82
N ALA A 120 10.90 6.99 13.29
CA ALA A 120 9.68 7.08 12.50
C ALA A 120 9.23 8.53 12.31
N ASN A 121 8.98 8.93 11.06
CA ASN A 121 8.29 10.19 10.75
C ASN A 121 6.76 10.02 10.82
N ILE A 122 6.27 8.84 10.41
CA ILE A 122 4.86 8.46 10.51
C ILE A 122 4.78 7.06 11.11
N MET A 123 4.00 6.93 12.17
CA MET A 123 3.63 5.68 12.80
C MET A 123 2.29 5.19 12.24
N HIS A 124 2.25 3.95 11.74
CA HIS A 124 1.07 3.40 11.09
C HIS A 124 0.63 2.08 11.73
N TRP A 125 -0.48 2.15 12.45
CA TRP A 125 -1.19 0.99 13.02
C TRP A 125 -2.00 0.23 11.97
N SER A 126 -1.34 -0.34 10.96
CA SER A 126 -1.96 -1.29 10.02
C SER A 126 -2.37 -2.57 10.76
N GLY A 127 -3.57 -3.08 10.44
CA GLY A 127 -4.21 -4.20 11.16
C GLY A 127 -5.24 -3.77 12.20
N ASP A 128 -5.71 -4.75 12.98
CA ASP A 128 -6.84 -4.60 13.91
C ASP A 128 -6.46 -4.03 15.28
N GLY A 129 -5.18 -4.10 15.65
CA GLY A 129 -4.63 -3.62 16.91
C GLY A 129 -4.52 -2.11 16.98
N LYS A 130 -5.65 -1.40 16.98
CA LYS A 130 -5.69 0.06 17.09
C LYS A 130 -5.27 0.52 18.50
N PRO A 131 -4.51 1.61 18.63
CA PRO A 131 -3.94 2.02 19.91
C PRO A 131 -5.04 2.31 20.94
N TRP A 132 -6.09 3.05 20.57
CA TRP A 132 -7.25 3.31 21.46
C TRP A 132 -7.95 2.04 21.98
N ARG A 133 -7.97 0.97 21.19
CA ARG A 133 -8.56 -0.31 21.64
C ARG A 133 -7.66 -1.00 22.66
N ARG A 134 -6.36 -1.06 22.37
CA ARG A 134 -5.37 -1.70 23.24
C ARG A 134 -5.21 -0.98 24.57
N LEU A 135 -5.11 0.35 24.52
CA LEU A 135 -5.07 1.22 25.69
C LEU A 135 -6.31 1.02 26.57
N GLY A 136 -7.51 1.07 25.98
CA GLY A 136 -8.76 0.85 26.72
C GLY A 136 -8.88 -0.57 27.32
N GLN A 137 -8.25 -1.57 26.70
CA GLN A 137 -8.22 -2.95 27.17
C GLN A 137 -7.04 -3.26 28.11
N LYS A 138 -6.14 -2.29 28.36
CA LYS A 138 -4.91 -2.46 29.14
C LYS A 138 -4.01 -3.59 28.61
N TYR A 139 -3.91 -3.66 27.29
CA TYR A 139 -3.04 -4.58 26.54
C TYR A 139 -2.27 -3.79 25.46
N GLU A 140 -1.68 -2.66 25.87
CA GLU A 140 -0.93 -1.78 24.99
C GLU A 140 0.49 -2.29 24.72
N CYS A 141 0.96 -2.08 23.49
CA CYS A 141 2.39 -2.10 23.20
C CYS A 141 3.02 -0.77 23.65
N GLU A 142 4.34 -0.75 23.89
CA GLU A 142 5.06 0.47 24.33
C GLU A 142 4.77 1.67 23.42
N PHE A 143 4.81 1.45 22.11
CA PHE A 143 4.58 2.48 21.11
C PHE A 143 3.12 2.96 21.00
N ASP A 144 2.14 2.25 21.57
CA ASP A 144 0.73 2.68 21.55
C ASP A 144 0.51 3.95 22.40
N ARG A 145 1.36 4.17 23.41
CA ARG A 145 1.29 5.34 24.30
C ARG A 145 1.60 6.65 23.59
N GLU A 146 2.29 6.59 22.45
CA GLU A 146 2.50 7.77 21.61
C GLU A 146 1.18 8.34 21.07
N TRP A 147 0.15 7.49 20.96
CA TRP A 147 -1.17 7.91 20.53
C TRP A 147 -1.99 8.58 21.64
N GLU A 148 -1.74 8.27 22.93
CA GLU A 148 -2.51 8.82 24.07
C GLU A 148 -2.55 10.35 24.08
N LYS A 149 -1.45 10.99 23.64
CA LYS A 149 -1.31 12.46 23.56
C LYS A 149 -2.38 13.11 22.68
N TYR A 150 -3.00 12.34 21.79
CA TYR A 150 -4.00 12.79 20.82
C TYR A 150 -5.37 12.16 21.05
N ASP A 151 -5.54 11.32 22.08
CA ASP A 151 -6.86 10.75 22.38
C ASP A 151 -7.77 11.84 22.96
N VAL A 152 -8.74 12.28 22.15
CA VAL A 152 -9.74 13.28 22.53
C VAL A 152 -10.79 12.74 23.51
N LYS A 153 -10.66 11.50 23.98
CA LYS A 153 -11.55 10.87 24.96
C LYS A 153 -11.01 10.89 26.39
N ILE A 154 -9.90 11.58 26.64
CA ILE A 154 -9.37 11.88 27.97
C ILE A 154 -9.92 13.23 28.46
#